data_AF-A0A940BVR5-F1
#
_entry.id   AF-A0A940BVR5-F1
#
_cell.length_a   1.000
_cell.length_b   1.000
_cell.length_c   1.000
_cell.angle_alpha   90.00
_cell.angle_beta   90.00
_cell.angle_gamma   90.00
#
_symmetry.space_group_name_H-M   'P 1'
#
loop_
_entity.id
_entity.type
_entity.pdbx_description
1 polymer ?
#
loop_
_entity_poly.entity_id
_entity_poly.type
_entity_poly.pdbx_seq_one_letter_code
_entity_poly.pdbx_strand_id
1 'polypeptide(L)'
;MYRDIIMFHDSQFAGWYPLEVIEDNLAEYRRNAEKLAEEIDWDECVVYSIFRYGAENQTIISADFMLLRMPYRRYLKLYSELSRDCRIFFTRNR
;
A
#
# COMPACT_ATOMS: atom_id res chain seq x y z
N MET A 1 22.10 -9.15 -7.53
CA MET A 1 21.44 -8.48 -8.66
C MET A 1 20.30 -7.68 -8.06
N TYR A 2 20.48 -6.36 -7.88
CA TYR A 2 19.38 -5.50 -7.43
C TYR A 2 18.36 -5.49 -8.57
N ARG A 3 17.20 -6.11 -8.36
CA ARG A 3 16.07 -5.97 -9.27
C ARG A 3 15.34 -4.72 -8.82
N ASP A 4 15.28 -3.72 -9.68
CA ASP A 4 14.44 -2.56 -9.44
C ASP A 4 12.98 -3.00 -9.34
N ILE A 5 12.26 -2.36 -8.42
CA ILE A 5 10.85 -2.59 -8.12
C ILE A 5 10.04 -1.55 -8.88
N ILE A 6 8.93 -1.98 -9.48
CA ILE A 6 8.01 -1.06 -10.15
C ILE A 6 7.29 -0.24 -9.09
N MET A 7 7.44 1.08 -9.13
CA MET A 7 6.75 1.99 -8.22
C MET A 7 5.57 2.66 -8.92
N PHE A 8 4.47 2.76 -8.19
CA PHE A 8 3.29 3.53 -8.55
C PHE A 8 2.96 4.53 -7.43
N HIS A 9 2.43 5.68 -7.83
CA HIS A 9 1.79 6.64 -6.94
C HIS A 9 0.35 6.84 -7.39
N ASP A 10 -0.60 6.61 -6.50
CA ASP A 10 -2.03 6.65 -6.81
C ASP A 10 -2.36 5.85 -8.09
N SER A 11 -1.79 4.64 -8.19
CA SER A 11 -1.90 3.74 -9.35
C SER A 11 -1.34 4.28 -10.68
N GLN A 12 -0.58 5.37 -10.65
CA GLN A 12 0.17 5.89 -11.80
C GLN A 12 1.61 5.42 -11.75
N PHE A 13 2.12 4.90 -12.86
CA PHE A 13 3.51 4.44 -12.95
C PHE A 13 4.48 5.60 -12.69
N ALA A 14 5.30 5.46 -11.65
CA ALA A 14 6.28 6.45 -11.23
C ALA A 14 7.69 6.12 -11.74
N GLY A 15 8.00 4.84 -11.94
CA GLY A 15 9.32 4.40 -12.40
C GLY A 15 9.76 3.07 -11.79
N TRP A 16 11.05 2.80 -11.96
CA TRP A 16 11.74 1.65 -11.41
C TRP A 16 12.69 2.14 -10.32
N TYR A 17 12.57 1.59 -9.12
CA TYR A 17 13.29 2.09 -7.95
C TYR A 17 13.90 0.95 -7.13
N PRO A 18 15.03 1.20 -6.46
CA PRO A 18 15.61 0.21 -5.57
C PRO A 18 14.78 0.07 -4.29
N LEU A 19 14.99 -1.02 -3.55
CA LEU A 19 14.22 -1.35 -2.35
C LEU A 19 14.29 -0.24 -1.28
N GLU A 20 15.43 0.42 -1.10
CA GLU A 20 15.58 1.46 -0.07
C GLU A 20 14.58 2.61 -0.29
N VAL A 21 14.36 2.99 -1.56
CA VAL A 21 13.38 4.05 -1.91
C VAL A 21 11.95 3.61 -1.60
N ILE A 22 11.63 2.32 -1.80
CA ILE A 22 10.32 1.77 -1.46
C ILE A 22 10.11 1.80 0.07
N GLU A 23 11.13 1.46 0.85
CA GLU A 23 11.07 1.49 2.32
C GLU A 23 10.88 2.90 2.86
N ASP A 24 11.59 3.89 2.29
CA ASP A 24 11.45 5.30 2.66
C ASP A 24 10.02 5.82 2.38
N ASN A 25 9.49 5.55 1.18
CA ASN A 25 8.12 5.93 0.81
C ASN A 25 7.09 5.23 1.71
N LEU A 26 7.28 3.96 2.05
CA LEU A 26 6.38 3.24 2.93
C LEU A 26 6.30 3.89 4.32
N ALA A 27 7.44 4.28 4.89
CA ALA A 27 7.48 4.95 6.17
C ALA A 27 6.76 6.31 6.12
N GLU A 28 6.94 7.07 5.04
CA GLU A 28 6.26 8.36 4.85
C GLU A 28 4.74 8.20 4.74
N TYR A 29 4.28 7.35 3.82
CA TYR A 29 2.84 7.14 3.58
C TYR A 29 2.14 6.58 4.81
N ARG A 30 2.80 5.68 5.55
CA ARG A 30 2.27 5.19 6.83
C ARG A 30 2.02 6.33 7.82
N ARG A 31 3.00 7.22 8.02
CA ARG A 31 2.85 8.38 8.93
C ARG A 31 1.71 9.31 8.49
N ASN A 32 1.59 9.55 7.19
CA ASN A 32 0.52 10.39 6.64
C ASN A 32 -0.85 9.75 6.83
N ALA A 33 -0.94 8.43 6.67
CA ALA A 33 -2.16 7.69 6.91
C ALA A 33 -2.55 7.66 8.38
N GLU A 34 -1.57 7.52 9.30
CA GLU A 34 -1.79 7.59 10.75
C GLU A 34 -2.39 8.95 11.13
N LYS A 35 -1.86 10.06 10.62
CA LYS A 35 -2.43 11.40 10.81
C LYS A 35 -3.84 11.51 10.23
N LEU A 36 -4.03 11.06 8.99
CA LEU A 36 -5.33 11.13 8.33
C LEU A 36 -6.39 10.32 9.09
N ALA A 37 -6.02 9.18 9.68
CA ALA A 37 -6.92 8.33 10.44
C ALA A 37 -7.45 8.99 11.73
N GLU A 38 -6.78 10.02 12.26
CA GLU A 38 -7.29 10.81 13.39
C GLU A 38 -8.54 11.64 13.00
N GLU A 39 -8.74 11.88 11.70
CA GLU A 39 -9.79 12.76 11.14
C GLU A 39 -10.94 11.99 10.44
N ILE A 40 -10.90 10.66 10.40
CA ILE A 40 -11.91 9.83 9.73
C ILE A 40 -12.90 9.18 10.69
N ASP A 41 -14.03 8.74 10.14
CA ASP A 41 -15.11 8.09 10.90
C ASP A 41 -14.73 6.66 11.33
N TRP A 42 -15.43 6.13 12.34
CA TRP A 42 -15.15 4.82 12.95
C TRP A 42 -15.37 3.64 11.98
N ASP A 43 -16.14 3.83 10.92
CA ASP A 43 -16.41 2.82 9.90
C ASP A 43 -15.48 2.91 8.68
N GLU A 44 -14.46 3.76 8.73
CA GLU A 44 -13.52 4.01 7.64
C GLU A 44 -12.08 3.57 7.95
N CYS A 45 -11.30 3.44 6.88
CA CYS A 45 -9.86 3.17 6.92
C CYS A 45 -9.14 3.96 5.84
N VAL A 46 -7.84 4.17 6.03
CA VAL A 46 -6.92 4.72 5.02
C VAL A 46 -6.01 3.59 4.55
N VAL A 47 -6.13 3.23 3.27
CA VAL A 47 -5.15 2.37 2.58
C VAL A 47 -3.98 3.26 2.19
N TYR A 48 -2.77 2.85 2.60
CA TYR A 48 -1.58 3.65 2.38
C TYR A 48 -0.54 3.03 1.44
N SER A 49 -0.61 1.71 1.23
CA SER A 49 0.19 1.03 0.21
C SER A 49 -0.39 -0.32 -0.20
N ILE A 50 -0.06 -0.74 -1.43
CA ILE A 50 -0.36 -2.07 -1.97
C ILE A 50 0.91 -2.64 -2.60
N PHE A 51 1.36 -3.78 -2.11
CA PHE A 51 2.55 -4.47 -2.59
C PHE A 51 2.19 -5.77 -3.29
N ARG A 52 2.89 -6.07 -4.40
CA ARG A 52 2.82 -7.35 -5.10
C ARG A 52 4.12 -8.09 -4.93
N TYR A 53 4.04 -9.37 -4.58
CA TYR A 53 5.19 -10.24 -4.34
C TYR A 53 5.32 -11.32 -5.41
N GLY A 54 6.55 -11.81 -5.59
CA GLY A 54 6.84 -13.00 -6.38
C GLY A 54 6.63 -14.27 -5.55
N ALA A 55 5.90 -15.23 -6.11
CA ALA A 55 5.53 -16.48 -5.42
C ALA A 55 6.74 -17.29 -4.93
N GLU A 56 7.85 -17.32 -5.70
CA GLU A 56 9.00 -18.19 -5.44
C GLU A 56 9.87 -17.71 -4.28
N ASN A 57 10.15 -16.40 -4.21
CA ASN A 57 11.14 -15.85 -3.27
C ASN A 57 10.56 -14.80 -2.32
N GLN A 58 9.24 -14.56 -2.36
CA GLN A 58 8.56 -13.50 -1.60
C GLN A 58 9.23 -12.12 -1.79
N THR A 59 9.77 -11.86 -2.98
CA THR A 59 10.40 -10.58 -3.33
C THR A 59 9.35 -9.59 -3.80
N ILE A 60 9.48 -8.32 -3.43
CA ILE A 60 8.62 -7.26 -3.95
C ILE A 60 8.84 -7.13 -5.46
N ILE A 61 7.75 -7.14 -6.22
CA ILE A 61 7.72 -6.93 -7.68
C ILE A 61 7.25 -5.50 -7.99
N SER A 62 6.24 -5.05 -7.25
CA SER A 62 5.73 -3.69 -7.39
C SER A 62 5.19 -3.15 -6.08
N ALA A 63 5.23 -1.83 -5.95
CA ALA A 63 4.69 -1.07 -4.84
C ALA A 63 3.82 0.08 -5.36
N ASP A 64 2.59 0.20 -4.87
CA ASP A 64 1.69 1.31 -5.15
C ASP A 64 1.40 2.07 -3.85
N PHE A 65 1.86 3.32 -3.77
CA PHE A 65 1.70 4.19 -2.62
C PHE A 65 0.58 5.20 -2.88
N MET A 66 -0.42 5.21 -2.02
CA MET A 66 -1.62 6.04 -2.16
C MET A 66 -2.15 6.41 -0.78
N LEU A 67 -2.99 7.43 -0.63
CA LEU A 67 -3.66 7.73 0.65
C LEU A 67 -5.18 7.67 0.46
N LEU A 68 -5.71 6.46 0.35
CA LEU A 68 -7.09 6.23 -0.04
C LEU A 68 -7.98 5.97 1.19
N ARG A 69 -8.81 6.96 1.54
CA ARG A 69 -9.88 6.83 2.53
C ARG A 69 -11.07 6.06 1.94
N MET A 70 -11.55 5.05 2.66
CA MET A 70 -12.75 4.32 2.27
C MET A 70 -13.44 3.65 3.46
N PRO A 71 -14.75 3.34 3.35
CA PRO A 71 -15.43 2.48 4.32
C PRO A 71 -14.76 1.12 4.45
N TYR A 72 -14.62 0.62 5.67
CA TYR A 72 -13.95 -0.65 5.99
C TYR A 72 -14.58 -1.85 5.25
N ARG A 73 -15.89 -1.81 5.01
CA ARG A 73 -16.58 -2.84 4.20
C ARG A 73 -16.09 -2.88 2.76
N ARG A 74 -15.77 -1.72 2.16
CA ARG A 74 -15.20 -1.66 0.80
C ARG A 74 -13.77 -2.19 0.80
N TYR A 75 -12.99 -1.89 1.83
CA TYR A 75 -11.66 -2.48 2.02
C TYR A 75 -11.71 -4.01 2.07
N LEU A 76 -12.63 -4.59 2.85
CA LEU A 76 -12.77 -6.05 2.94
C LEU A 76 -13.09 -6.69 1.58
N LYS A 77 -13.94 -6.02 0.78
CA LYS A 77 -14.24 -6.45 -0.58
C LYS A 77 -13.00 -6.39 -1.47
N LEU A 78 -12.28 -5.25 -1.47
CA LEU A 78 -11.03 -5.10 -2.21
C LEU A 78 -10.02 -6.19 -1.84
N TYR A 79 -9.82 -6.43 -0.55
CA TYR A 79 -8.92 -7.46 -0.05
C TYR A 79 -9.30 -8.87 -0.56
N SER A 80 -10.61 -9.18 -0.62
CA SER A 80 -11.09 -10.47 -1.12
C SER A 80 -10.91 -10.66 -2.63
N GLU A 81 -10.83 -9.57 -3.40
CA GLU A 81 -10.71 -9.60 -4.87
C GLU A 81 -9.24 -9.61 -5.34
N LEU A 82 -8.29 -9.26 -4.46
CA LEU A 82 -6.88 -9.22 -4.81
C LEU A 82 -6.24 -10.61 -4.89
N SER A 83 -5.16 -10.70 -5.68
CA SER A 83 -4.30 -11.89 -5.72
C SER A 83 -3.75 -12.23 -4.33
N ARG A 84 -3.51 -13.53 -4.08
CA ARG A 84 -2.83 -14.03 -2.87
C ARG A 84 -1.43 -13.47 -2.68
N ASP A 85 -0.82 -13.00 -3.77
CA ASP A 85 0.51 -12.38 -3.77
C ASP A 85 0.47 -10.87 -3.51
N CYS A 86 -0.71 -10.29 -3.31
CA CYS A 86 -0.86 -8.90 -2.92
C CYS A 86 -0.90 -8.75 -1.39
N ARG A 87 -0.34 -7.67 -0.88
CA ARG A 87 -0.48 -7.23 0.50
C ARG A 87 -0.94 -5.78 0.49
N ILE A 88 -2.05 -5.51 1.15
CA ILE A 88 -2.57 -4.16 1.37
C ILE A 88 -2.17 -3.74 2.78
N PHE A 89 -1.63 -2.54 2.90
CA PHE A 89 -1.41 -1.90 4.19
C PHE A 89 -2.41 -0.76 4.38
N PHE A 90 -3.01 -0.73 5.55
CA PHE A 90 -4.01 0.25 5.90
C PHE A 90 -3.90 0.60 7.38
N THR A 91 -4.49 1.73 7.74
CA THR A 91 -4.76 2.12 9.12
C THR A 91 -6.24 2.47 9.29
N ARG A 92 -6.76 2.35 10.50
CA ARG A 92 -8.14 2.70 10.86
C ARG A 92 -8.16 3.30 12.24
N ASN A 93 -9.14 4.17 12.51
CA ASN A 93 -9.38 4.64 13.86
C ASN A 93 -9.87 3.47 14.75
N ARG A 94 -9.47 3.45 16.02
CA ARG A 94 -9.69 2.30 16.93
C ARG A 94 -11.11 2.26 17.49
#